data_AF-A0A191UEB3-F1
#
_entry.id   AF-A0A191UEB3-F1
#
_cell.length_a   1.000
_cell.length_b   1.000
_cell.length_c   1.000
_cell.angle_alpha   90.00
_cell.angle_beta   90.00
_cell.angle_gamma   90.00
#
_symmetry.space_group_name_H-M   'P 1'
#
loop_
_entity.id
_entity.type
_entity.pdbx_description
1 polymer ?
#
loop_
_entity_poly.entity_id
_entity_poly.type
_entity_poly.pdbx_seq_one_letter_code
_entity_poly.pdbx_strand_id
1 'polypeptide(L)' 'MVLRKAQMEFQENKLDFCGSLGNQSYFDQKCPAQTEKSSVVFTPSSGGLVKDGQEYQCTAL' A
#
# COMPACT_ATOMS: atom_id res chain seq x y z
N MET A 1 5.12 -9.18 -0.47
CA MET A 1 5.25 -7.74 -0.78
C MET A 1 6.70 -7.33 -0.51
N VAL A 2 7.30 -6.53 -1.39
CA VAL A 2 8.62 -5.94 -1.13
C VAL A 2 8.48 -4.42 -1.15
N LEU A 3 8.84 -3.76 -0.05
CA LEU A 3 8.99 -2.30 0.00
C LEU A 3 10.44 -1.95 -0.35
N ARG A 4 10.65 -1.20 -1.43
CA ARG A 4 11.95 -0.64 -1.80
C ARG A 4 11.82 0.86 -2.00
N LYS A 5 12.46 1.64 -1.11
CA LYS A 5 12.35 3.11 -1.09
C LYS A 5 10.88 3.54 -0.95
N ALA A 6 10.38 4.35 -1.88
CA ALA A 6 9.02 4.84 -1.97
C ALA A 6 8.14 3.98 -2.90
N GLN A 7 8.49 2.72 -3.12
CA GLN A 7 7.76 1.81 -4.01
C GLN A 7 7.42 0.49 -3.35
N MET A 8 6.26 -0.03 -3.72
CA MET A 8 5.72 -1.33 -3.32
C MET A 8 5.62 -2.23 -4.55
N GLU A 9 6.21 -3.42 -4.45
CA GLU A 9 6.01 -4.50 -5.43
C GLU A 9 5.06 -5.57 -4.87
N PHE A 10 3.93 -5.78 -5.56
CA PHE A 10 2.88 -6.73 -5.16
C PHE A 10 2.16 -7.32 -6.36
N GLN A 11 2.14 -8.66 -6.47
CA GLN A 11 1.49 -9.41 -7.56
C GLN A 11 1.80 -8.80 -8.94
N GLU A 12 3.09 -8.61 -9.23
CA GLU A 12 3.60 -8.03 -10.49
C GLU A 12 3.26 -6.53 -10.71
N ASN A 13 2.53 -5.89 -9.79
CA ASN A 13 2.29 -4.45 -9.80
C ASN A 13 3.39 -3.71 -9.05
N LYS A 14 3.87 -2.63 -9.66
CA LYS A 14 4.68 -1.59 -9.00
C LYS A 14 3.77 -0.43 -8.66
N LEU A 15 3.73 -0.08 -7.38
CA LEU A 15 2.93 1.00 -6.84
C LEU A 15 3.87 2.01 -6.19
N ASP A 16 3.62 3.29 -6.43
CA ASP A 16 4.31 4.38 -5.79
C ASP A 16 3.65 4.71 -4.45
N PHE A 17 4.47 5.12 -3.49
CA PHE A 17 4.01 5.62 -2.21
C PHE A 17 3.40 7.01 -2.38
N CYS A 18 2.13 7.13 -2.04
CA CYS A 18 1.37 8.37 -2.19
C CYS A 18 1.29 9.18 -0.90
N GLY A 19 1.58 8.56 0.24
CA GLY A 19 1.60 9.22 1.55
C GLY A 19 1.11 8.30 2.67
N SER A 20 1.11 8.84 3.88
CA SER A 20 0.61 8.15 5.06
C SER A 20 -0.38 9.03 5.82
N LEU A 21 -1.44 8.43 6.34
CA LEU A 21 -2.39 9.06 7.26
C LEU A 21 -2.45 8.21 8.53
N GLY A 22 -1.85 8.73 9.60
CA GLY A 22 -1.66 7.97 10.82
C GLY A 22 -0.84 6.70 10.57
N ASN A 23 -1.43 5.55 10.86
CA ASN A 23 -0.80 4.24 10.73
C ASN A 23 -1.17 3.51 9.43
N GLN A 24 -1.71 4.23 8.45
CA GLN A 24 -1.99 3.70 7.12
C GLN A 24 -1.05 4.34 6.11
N SER A 25 -0.49 3.51 5.25
CA SER A 25 0.36 3.90 4.12
C SER A 25 -0.37 3.60 2.82
N TYR A 26 -0.40 4.57 1.93
CA TYR A 26 -1.19 4.53 0.71
C TYR A 26 -0.29 4.37 -0.50
N PHE A 27 -0.68 3.48 -1.41
CA PHE A 27 0.07 3.13 -2.60
C PHE A 27 -0.85 3.10 -3.82
N ASP A 28 -0.35 3.59 -4.94
CA ASP A 28 -1.06 3.53 -6.23
C ASP A 28 -0.08 3.56 -7.40
N GLN A 29 -0.49 3.15 -8.60
CA GLN A 29 0.31 3.32 -9.81
C GLN A 29 0.49 4.81 -10.17
N LYS A 30 -0.50 5.64 -9.82
CA LYS A 30 -0.44 7.09 -9.96
C LYS A 30 -1.16 7.74 -8.79
N CYS A 31 -0.44 8.52 -8.01
CA CYS A 31 -0.99 9.08 -6.79
C CYS A 31 -2.16 10.05 -7.06
N PRO A 32 -3.35 9.80 -6.47
CA PRO A 32 -4.46 10.71 -6.55
C PRO A 32 -4.19 11.98 -5.74
N ALA A 33 -4.91 13.06 -6.05
CA ALA A 33 -4.83 14.30 -5.27
C ALA A 33 -5.30 14.14 -3.81
N GLN A 34 -6.16 13.14 -3.55
CA GLN A 34 -6.60 12.75 -2.21
C GLN A 34 -6.04 11.37 -1.89
N THR A 35 -5.12 11.28 -0.94
CA THR A 35 -4.35 10.07 -0.63
C THR A 35 -5.23 8.88 -0.26
N GLU A 36 -6.36 9.14 0.42
CA GLU A 36 -7.36 8.14 0.84
C GLU A 36 -8.03 7.41 -0.33
N LYS A 37 -7.95 7.96 -1.55
CA LYS A 37 -8.49 7.35 -2.77
C LYS A 37 -7.51 6.40 -3.46
N SER A 38 -6.35 6.15 -2.88
CA SER A 38 -5.38 5.21 -3.45
C SER A 38 -5.95 3.79 -3.44
N SER A 39 -5.70 3.05 -4.51
CA SER A 39 -6.17 1.68 -4.71
C SER A 39 -5.62 0.68 -3.68
N VAL A 40 -4.48 0.99 -3.05
CA VAL A 40 -3.83 0.13 -2.07
C VAL A 40 -3.55 0.85 -0.76
N VAL A 41 -3.93 0.20 0.34
CA VAL A 41 -3.71 0.67 1.72
C VAL A 41 -3.00 -0.40 2.51
N PHE A 42 -1.83 -0.07 3.06
CA PHE A 42 -1.05 -0.94 3.92
C PHE A 42 -1.07 -0.41 5.35
N THR A 43 -1.34 -1.28 6.32
CA THR A 43 -1.34 -0.98 7.76
C THR A 43 -0.15 -1.69 8.42
N PRO A 44 0.98 -0.99 8.68
CA PRO A 44 2.20 -1.62 9.16
C PRO A 44 2.04 -2.33 10.51
N SER A 45 1.22 -1.80 11.42
CA SER A 45 1.06 -2.38 12.77
C SER A 45 0.44 -3.77 12.76
N SER A 46 -0.44 -4.05 11.80
CA SER A 46 -1.09 -5.36 11.67
C SER A 46 -0.48 -6.19 10.55
N GLY A 47 0.30 -5.59 9.66
CA GLY A 47 0.70 -6.22 8.39
C GLY A 47 -0.47 -6.38 7.42
N GLY A 48 -1.61 -5.73 7.67
CA GLY A 48 -2.78 -5.79 6.79
C GLY A 48 -2.56 -4.97 5.52
N LEU A 49 -3.01 -5.51 4.39
CA LEU A 49 -2.96 -4.86 3.10
C LEU A 49 -4.33 -4.97 2.43
N VAL A 50 -4.93 -3.84 2.05
CA VAL A 50 -6.18 -3.80 1.29
C VAL A 50 -5.87 -3.30 -0.11
N LYS A 51 -6.27 -4.03 -1.14
CA LYS A 51 -6.15 -3.63 -2.54
C LYS A 51 -7.48 -3.85 -3.24
N ASP A 52 -8.06 -2.78 -3.79
CA ASP A 52 -9.34 -2.83 -4.53
C ASP A 52 -10.47 -3.54 -3.75
N GLY A 53 -10.49 -3.38 -2.42
CA GLY A 53 -11.46 -4.03 -1.51
C GLY A 53 -11.10 -5.47 -1.10
N GLN A 54 -10.01 -6.03 -1.62
CA GLN A 54 -9.52 -7.35 -1.25
C GLN A 54 -8.46 -7.24 -0.14
N GLU A 55 -8.70 -7.95 0.95
CA GLU A 55 -7.82 -7.95 2.12
C GLU A 55 -6.76 -9.05 2.03
N TYR A 56 -5.53 -8.69 2.38
CA TYR A 56 -4.37 -9.56 2.42
C TYR A 56 -3.64 -9.36 3.74
N GLN A 57 -3.04 -10.43 4.24
CA GLN A 57 -2.22 -10.40 5.46
C GLN A 57 -0.77 -10.64 5.08
N CYS A 58 0.08 -9.65 5.30
CA CYS A 58 1.51 -9.76 5.07
C CYS A 58 2.21 -10.24 6.35
N THR A 59 2.66 -11.50 6.35
CA THR A 59 3.58 -12.02 7.36
C THR A 59 5.02 -11.70 6.97
N ALA A 60 5.79 -11.16 7.91
CA ALA A 60 7.24 -11.04 7.74
C ALA A 60 7.85 -12.44 7.69
N LEU A 61 8.68 -12.70 6.66
CA LEU A 61 9.48 -13.92 6.49
C LEU A 61 10.84 -13.74 7.15
#